data_AF-A0A7V5ZEC9-F1
#
_entry.id   AF-A0A7V5ZEC9-F1
#
_cell.length_a   1.000
_cell.length_b   1.000
_cell.length_c   1.000
_cell.angle_alpha   90.00
_cell.angle_beta   90.00
_cell.angle_gamma   90.00
#
_symmetry.space_group_name_H-M   'P 1'
#
loop_
_entity.id
_entity.type
_entity.pdbx_description
1 polymer ?
#
loop_
_entity_poly.entity_id
_entity_poly.type
_entity_poly.pdbx_seq_one_letter_code
_entity_poly.pdbx_strand_id
1 'polypeptide(L)'
;MGFSVRQPPPPAPVIDSIAPSQYPGRKAIVTGRNFLTTPNPTPGVWFLPLDEQPLASYVMFEGEKAAFTLGRVLSDNQMEVTIPEILLPGNYQVVMAIGDRVSNRLVYPVRAYRYQVNFLKLRCVDESDPEWVGSDEVVTTWVIARDTEVWAKNTGEYGNFDDGDEQSYKTGDRTVFLPGAGPGEVRQVLAVSTSLYEWDAGDVSAANTVVGFVGDLAAQILNAFGKVELAAVVKALTPLVQKLISWLGGDPDPLGTRNLGWSALELLQATNNAQRRFTGKLEFRNNDDTGSYEVTYEIIRVE
;
A
#
# COMPACT_ATOMS: atom_id res chain seq x y z
N MET A 1 64.44 10.19 -25.85
CA MET A 1 63.81 9.62 -24.64
C MET A 1 62.52 10.36 -24.41
N GLY A 2 61.36 9.71 -24.53
CA GLY A 2 60.06 10.35 -24.32
C GLY A 2 59.74 10.41 -22.83
N PHE A 3 59.58 11.62 -22.28
CA PHE A 3 59.05 11.81 -20.93
C PHE A 3 57.54 11.52 -20.97
N SER A 4 57.13 10.39 -20.40
CA SER A 4 55.72 10.15 -20.11
C SER A 4 55.41 10.71 -18.73
N VAL A 5 54.69 11.83 -18.69
CA VAL A 5 54.12 12.34 -17.45
C VAL A 5 52.94 11.43 -17.09
N ARG A 6 53.12 10.57 -16.09
CA ARG A 6 51.99 9.84 -15.48
C ARG A 6 51.12 10.89 -14.79
N GLN A 7 50.03 11.28 -15.43
CA GLN A 7 49.01 12.06 -14.75
C GLN A 7 48.47 11.24 -13.57
N PRO A 8 48.29 11.84 -12.39
CA PRO A 8 47.64 11.15 -11.28
C PRO A 8 46.25 10.70 -11.73
N PRO A 9 45.76 9.54 -11.25
CA PRO A 9 44.42 9.09 -11.57
C PRO A 9 43.40 10.16 -11.16
N PRO A 10 42.33 10.35 -11.95
CA PRO A 10 41.26 11.28 -11.59
C PRO A 10 40.72 10.97 -10.19
N PRO A 11 40.32 12.01 -9.43
CA PRO A 11 39.75 11.80 -8.10
C PRO A 11 38.44 11.01 -8.19
N ALA A 12 38.13 10.23 -7.14
CA ALA A 12 36.86 9.51 -7.07
C ALA A 12 35.67 10.49 -6.99
N PRO A 13 34.49 10.11 -7.53
CA PRO A 13 33.27 10.89 -7.34
C PRO A 13 32.94 11.00 -5.86
N VAL A 14 32.41 12.14 -5.43
CA VAL A 14 31.94 12.35 -4.05
C VAL A 14 30.48 12.75 -4.10
N ILE A 15 29.63 12.08 -3.32
CA ILE A 15 28.23 12.45 -3.13
C ILE A 15 28.16 13.32 -1.87
N ASP A 16 27.82 14.59 -2.03
CA ASP A 16 27.61 15.50 -0.90
C ASP A 16 26.14 15.49 -0.45
N SER A 17 25.18 15.37 -1.37
CA SER A 17 23.75 15.21 -1.04
C SER A 17 22.91 14.62 -2.18
N ILE A 18 21.73 14.08 -1.85
CA ILE A 18 20.71 13.64 -2.81
C ILE A 18 19.37 14.25 -2.40
N ALA A 19 18.78 15.05 -3.28
CA ALA A 19 17.56 15.79 -2.96
C ALA A 19 16.65 16.02 -4.19
N PRO A 20 15.35 16.19 -3.97
CA PRO A 20 14.64 15.90 -2.72
C PRO A 20 14.54 14.38 -2.50
N SER A 21 14.04 13.97 -1.34
CA SER A 21 13.53 12.61 -1.17
C SER A 21 12.35 12.39 -2.13
N GLN A 22 12.35 11.25 -2.82
CA GLN A 22 11.44 10.98 -3.93
C GLN A 22 10.81 9.59 -3.82
N TYR A 23 9.68 9.45 -4.49
CA TYR A 23 9.01 8.17 -4.67
C TYR A 23 9.73 7.29 -5.72
N PRO A 24 9.53 5.96 -5.69
CA PRO A 24 9.97 5.09 -6.76
C PRO A 24 9.52 5.57 -8.15
N GLY A 25 10.41 5.52 -9.14
CA GLY A 25 10.20 6.00 -10.51
C GLY A 25 10.36 7.51 -10.72
N ARG A 26 10.56 8.29 -9.64
CA ARG A 26 10.76 9.74 -9.74
C ARG A 26 12.25 10.09 -9.77
N LYS A 27 12.55 11.31 -10.21
CA LYS A 27 13.91 11.82 -10.37
C LYS A 27 14.35 12.62 -9.15
N ALA A 28 15.57 12.36 -8.69
CA ALA A 28 16.27 13.16 -7.69
C ALA A 28 17.56 13.74 -8.29
N ILE A 29 18.07 14.79 -7.66
CA ILE A 29 19.36 15.40 -8.01
C ILE A 29 20.40 14.97 -6.98
N VAL A 30 21.47 14.38 -7.48
CA VAL A 30 22.69 14.10 -6.74
C VAL A 30 23.62 15.30 -6.91
N THR A 31 24.01 15.92 -5.80
CA THR A 31 25.03 16.98 -5.78
C THR A 31 26.32 16.44 -5.20
N GLY A 32 27.44 16.88 -5.76
CA GLY A 32 28.73 16.33 -5.37
C GLY A 32 29.88 16.95 -6.13
N ARG A 33 30.94 16.18 -6.33
CA ARG A 33 32.15 16.59 -7.05
C ARG A 33 32.72 15.44 -7.88
N ASN A 34 33.48 15.79 -8.91
CA ASN A 34 34.24 14.87 -9.77
C ASN A 34 33.37 13.96 -10.65
N PHE A 35 32.21 14.44 -11.11
CA PHE A 35 31.30 13.65 -11.95
C PHE A 35 31.70 13.58 -13.43
N LEU A 36 32.58 14.48 -13.90
CA LEU A 36 33.07 14.51 -15.28
C LEU A 36 34.50 13.97 -15.44
N THR A 37 34.96 13.16 -14.49
CA THR A 37 36.34 12.65 -14.44
C THR A 37 36.71 11.65 -15.53
N THR A 38 35.75 11.19 -16.34
CA THR A 38 35.99 10.28 -17.47
C THR A 38 35.32 10.82 -18.76
N PRO A 39 35.91 10.58 -19.94
CA PRO A 39 35.26 10.89 -21.21
C PRO A 39 34.10 9.90 -21.42
N ASN A 40 32.86 10.40 -21.29
CA ASN A 40 31.58 9.66 -21.24
C ASN A 40 31.32 8.93 -19.91
N PRO A 41 31.07 9.68 -18.81
CA PRO A 41 30.65 9.09 -17.56
C PRO A 41 29.18 8.65 -17.72
N THR A 42 28.94 7.35 -17.72
CA THR A 42 27.61 6.79 -17.44
C THR A 42 27.65 6.24 -16.02
N PRO A 43 27.30 7.04 -15.00
CA PRO A 43 27.44 6.61 -13.62
C PRO A 43 26.47 5.49 -13.33
N GLY A 44 26.97 4.40 -12.76
CA GLY A 44 26.14 3.43 -12.07
C GLY A 44 25.75 4.00 -10.71
N VAL A 45 24.49 3.85 -10.32
CA VAL A 45 24.01 4.23 -8.99
C VAL A 45 23.32 3.01 -8.36
N TRP A 46 23.78 2.64 -7.16
CA TRP A 46 23.27 1.51 -6.41
C TRP A 46 22.55 1.99 -5.15
N PHE A 47 21.43 1.34 -4.84
CA PHE A 47 20.61 1.56 -3.66
C PHE A 47 20.63 0.27 -2.82
N LEU A 48 21.35 0.31 -1.70
CA LEU A 48 21.51 -0.80 -0.78
C LEU A 48 20.54 -0.63 0.40
N PRO A 49 19.67 -1.60 0.68
CA PRO A 49 18.67 -1.48 1.74
C PRO A 49 19.35 -1.46 3.12
N LEU A 50 18.97 -0.51 3.98
CA LEU A 50 19.42 -0.48 5.37
C LEU A 50 18.52 -1.25 6.33
N ASP A 51 17.21 -1.25 6.05
CA ASP A 51 16.19 -1.76 6.97
C ASP A 51 15.73 -3.19 6.61
N GLU A 52 16.65 -4.04 6.15
CA GLU A 52 16.39 -5.42 5.65
C GLU A 52 15.26 -5.51 4.60
N GLN A 53 15.04 -4.41 3.87
CA GLN A 53 13.93 -4.34 2.93
C GLN A 53 14.10 -5.36 1.80
N PRO A 54 13.06 -6.14 1.49
CA PRO A 54 13.13 -7.08 0.39
C PRO A 54 13.31 -6.32 -0.94
N LEU A 55 14.25 -6.78 -1.75
CA LEU A 55 14.41 -6.34 -3.13
C LEU A 55 13.81 -7.41 -4.04
N ALA A 56 12.76 -7.05 -4.78
CA ALA A 56 12.11 -7.96 -5.73
C ALA A 56 13.05 -8.39 -6.88
N SER A 57 14.02 -7.53 -7.22
CA SER A 57 15.12 -7.81 -8.13
C SER A 57 16.36 -7.07 -7.64
N TYR A 58 17.54 -7.67 -7.79
CA TYR A 58 18.77 -7.07 -7.30
C TYR A 58 19.97 -7.43 -8.19
N VAL A 59 20.98 -6.57 -8.11
CA VAL A 59 22.34 -6.86 -8.53
C VAL A 59 23.23 -6.96 -7.29
N MET A 60 24.41 -7.54 -7.44
CA MET A 60 25.41 -7.57 -6.37
C MET A 60 26.35 -6.37 -6.52
N PHE A 61 26.52 -5.60 -5.45
CA PHE A 61 27.53 -4.55 -5.34
C PHE A 61 28.36 -4.83 -4.10
N GLU A 62 29.67 -5.09 -4.27
CA GLU A 62 30.59 -5.41 -3.16
C GLU A 62 30.11 -6.56 -2.24
N GLY A 63 29.35 -7.53 -2.79
CA GLY A 63 28.79 -8.65 -2.03
C GLY A 63 27.44 -8.36 -1.36
N GLU A 64 26.91 -7.16 -1.50
CA GLU A 64 25.60 -6.75 -0.99
C GLU A 64 24.54 -6.71 -2.10
N LYS A 65 23.28 -6.99 -1.76
CA LYS A 65 22.16 -6.86 -2.70
C LYS A 65 21.81 -5.39 -2.87
N ALA A 66 21.68 -4.94 -4.11
CA ALA A 66 21.37 -3.55 -4.42
C ALA A 66 20.38 -3.46 -5.59
N ALA A 67 19.51 -2.45 -5.57
CA ALA A 67 18.86 -2.01 -6.80
C ALA A 67 19.83 -1.11 -7.57
N PHE A 68 19.70 -1.09 -8.89
CA PHE A 68 20.61 -0.38 -9.78
C PHE A 68 19.86 0.53 -10.75
N THR A 69 20.45 1.67 -11.04
CA THR A 69 19.99 2.61 -12.06
C THR A 69 21.17 3.34 -12.66
N LEU A 70 20.96 3.96 -13.82
CA LEU A 70 21.95 4.82 -14.45
C LEU A 70 21.67 6.27 -14.06
N GLY A 71 22.74 6.96 -13.68
CA GLY A 71 22.73 8.41 -13.52
C GLY A 71 22.92 9.12 -14.86
N ARG A 72 22.42 10.35 -14.94
CA ARG A 72 22.67 11.29 -16.04
C ARG A 72 23.43 12.48 -15.49
N VAL A 73 24.72 12.57 -15.81
CA VAL A 73 25.55 13.71 -15.40
C VAL A 73 25.06 14.98 -16.08
N LEU A 74 24.81 16.02 -15.30
CA LEU A 74 24.39 17.35 -15.78
C LEU A 74 25.58 18.32 -15.81
N SER A 75 26.49 18.19 -14.85
CA SER A 75 27.74 18.95 -14.72
C SER A 75 28.70 18.21 -13.78
N ASP A 76 29.90 18.74 -13.55
CA ASP A 76 30.88 18.11 -12.66
C ASP A 76 30.42 17.96 -11.20
N ASN A 77 29.40 18.72 -10.80
CA ASN A 77 28.86 18.72 -9.45
C ASN A 77 27.39 18.33 -9.34
N GLN A 78 26.74 17.97 -10.45
CA GLN A 78 25.32 17.58 -10.46
C GLN A 78 25.04 16.42 -11.41
N MET A 79 24.19 15.51 -10.94
CA MET A 79 23.70 14.37 -11.69
C MET A 79 22.22 14.16 -11.39
N GLU A 80 21.44 13.83 -12.41
CA GLU A 80 20.06 13.38 -12.25
C GLU A 80 20.06 11.85 -12.08
N VAL A 81 19.27 11.33 -11.14
CA VAL A 81 19.08 9.90 -10.95
C VAL A 81 17.59 9.58 -10.84
N THR A 82 17.14 8.52 -11.52
CA THR A 82 15.78 8.00 -11.34
C THR A 82 15.79 6.95 -10.26
N ILE A 83 14.99 7.14 -9.21
CA ILE A 83 14.81 6.15 -8.13
C ILE A 83 14.20 4.89 -8.76
N PRO A 84 14.82 3.70 -8.62
CA PRO A 84 14.29 2.49 -9.24
C PRO A 84 12.84 2.21 -8.82
N GLU A 85 11.98 1.85 -9.77
CA GLU A 85 10.55 1.58 -9.51
C GLU A 85 10.33 0.38 -8.59
N ILE A 86 11.32 -0.50 -8.47
CA ILE A 86 11.25 -1.71 -7.63
C ILE A 86 11.56 -1.44 -6.16
N LEU A 87 12.00 -0.23 -5.79
CA LEU A 87 12.33 0.09 -4.41
C LEU A 87 11.06 0.24 -3.58
N LEU A 88 11.10 -0.34 -2.38
CA LEU A 88 10.10 -0.09 -1.36
C LEU A 88 10.42 1.23 -0.62
N PRO A 89 9.43 1.84 0.05
CA PRO A 89 9.68 3.00 0.89
C PRO A 89 10.61 2.67 2.06
N GLY A 90 11.65 3.48 2.28
CA GLY A 90 12.72 3.09 3.20
C GLY A 90 13.98 3.91 3.14
N ASN A 91 14.92 3.61 4.02
CA ASN A 91 16.26 4.18 3.96
C ASN A 91 17.19 3.25 3.16
N TYR A 92 17.92 3.85 2.22
CA TYR A 92 18.91 3.16 1.41
C TYR A 92 20.26 3.83 1.54
N GLN A 93 21.34 3.05 1.62
CA GLN A 93 22.66 3.56 1.30
C GLN A 93 22.75 3.70 -0.22
N VAL A 94 23.06 4.91 -0.68
CA VAL A 94 23.30 5.20 -2.09
C VAL A 94 24.78 5.37 -2.31
N VAL A 95 25.27 4.68 -3.32
CA VAL A 95 26.66 4.75 -3.79
C VAL A 95 26.64 4.89 -5.30
N MET A 96 27.59 5.64 -5.85
CA MET A 96 27.77 5.77 -7.29
C MET A 96 29.15 5.30 -7.70
N ALA A 97 29.27 4.88 -8.95
CA ALA A 97 30.54 4.56 -9.56
C ALA A 97 30.63 5.16 -10.97
N ILE A 98 31.79 5.70 -11.28
CA ILE A 98 32.15 6.24 -12.59
C ILE A 98 33.44 5.55 -13.03
N GLY A 99 33.36 4.68 -14.03
CA GLY A 99 34.48 3.82 -14.41
C GLY A 99 34.86 2.85 -13.29
N ASP A 100 36.11 2.88 -12.85
CA ASP A 100 36.66 2.06 -11.76
C ASP A 100 36.57 2.73 -10.38
N ARG A 101 35.98 3.93 -10.29
CA ARG A 101 35.94 4.74 -9.06
C ARG A 101 34.56 4.70 -8.41
N VAL A 102 34.55 4.53 -7.10
CA VAL A 102 33.36 4.44 -6.26
C VAL A 102 33.32 5.64 -5.30
N SER A 103 32.14 6.19 -5.07
CA SER A 103 31.94 7.30 -4.15
C SER A 103 31.89 6.89 -2.68
N ASN A 104 31.82 7.87 -1.78
CA ASN A 104 31.27 7.65 -0.46
C ASN A 104 29.81 7.16 -0.54
N ARG A 105 29.34 6.55 0.56
CA ARG A 105 27.95 6.13 0.73
C ARG A 105 27.17 7.24 1.43
N LEU A 106 25.93 7.51 0.98
CA LEU A 106 25.02 8.46 1.60
C LEU A 106 23.69 7.77 1.91
N VAL A 107 23.08 8.04 3.06
CA VAL A 107 21.72 7.57 3.33
C VAL A 107 20.72 8.43 2.55
N TYR A 108 19.82 7.78 1.83
CA TYR A 108 18.75 8.41 1.07
C TYR A 108 17.39 7.77 1.42
N PRO A 109 16.42 8.57 1.90
CA PRO A 109 15.08 8.09 2.14
C PRO A 109 14.27 8.05 0.83
N VAL A 110 13.71 6.89 0.51
CA VAL A 110 12.70 6.68 -0.55
C VAL A 110 11.32 6.84 0.06
N ARG A 111 10.47 7.69 -0.55
CA ARG A 111 9.15 8.04 -0.01
C ARG A 111 8.10 6.96 -0.28
N ALA A 112 7.18 6.83 0.67
CA ALA A 112 5.98 6.02 0.51
C ALA A 112 4.91 6.78 -0.27
N TYR A 113 4.32 6.10 -1.26
CA TYR A 113 3.14 6.62 -1.94
C TYR A 113 1.93 6.62 -0.99
N ARG A 114 1.07 7.62 -1.17
CA ARG A 114 -0.23 7.69 -0.50
C ARG A 114 -1.32 7.06 -1.35
N TYR A 115 -2.13 6.23 -0.70
CA TYR A 115 -3.24 5.52 -1.32
C TYR A 115 -4.57 5.86 -0.63
N GLN A 116 -5.63 5.81 -1.43
CA GLN A 116 -7.01 5.86 -0.96
C GLN A 116 -7.74 4.63 -1.46
N VAL A 117 -8.50 3.98 -0.58
CA VAL A 117 -9.35 2.83 -0.90
C VAL A 117 -10.80 3.25 -0.71
N ASN A 118 -11.58 3.06 -1.75
CA ASN A 118 -12.99 3.40 -1.79
C ASN A 118 -13.81 2.17 -2.14
N PHE A 119 -14.83 1.87 -1.35
CA PHE A 119 -15.92 1.00 -1.77
C PHE A 119 -16.97 1.84 -2.49
N LEU A 120 -17.27 1.48 -3.73
CA LEU A 120 -18.04 2.32 -4.64
C LEU A 120 -19.52 1.98 -4.60
N LYS A 121 -19.83 0.68 -4.62
CA LYS A 121 -21.19 0.17 -4.73
C LYS A 121 -21.33 -1.26 -4.21
N LEU A 122 -22.55 -1.56 -3.82
CA LEU A 122 -23.07 -2.88 -3.47
C LEU A 122 -24.07 -3.29 -4.54
N ARG A 123 -24.03 -4.55 -4.97
CA ARG A 123 -24.96 -5.13 -5.93
C ARG A 123 -25.52 -6.42 -5.35
N CYS A 124 -26.84 -6.55 -5.32
CA CYS A 124 -27.49 -7.84 -5.09
C CYS A 124 -27.35 -8.67 -6.37
N VAL A 125 -26.84 -9.89 -6.23
CA VAL A 125 -26.70 -10.83 -7.35
C VAL A 125 -27.86 -11.81 -7.38
N ASP A 126 -28.31 -12.22 -6.21
CA ASP A 126 -29.41 -13.15 -5.99
C ASP A 126 -29.89 -12.90 -4.55
N GLU A 127 -31.13 -12.47 -4.36
CA GLU A 127 -31.74 -12.21 -3.04
C GLU A 127 -32.08 -13.54 -2.33
N SER A 128 -32.42 -14.57 -3.13
CA SER A 128 -32.86 -15.91 -2.75
C SER A 128 -33.98 -15.97 -1.68
N ASP A 129 -35.20 -16.25 -2.15
CA ASP A 129 -36.48 -16.42 -1.43
C ASP A 129 -36.98 -15.19 -0.60
N PRO A 130 -37.73 -14.25 -1.23
CA PRO A 130 -38.27 -13.03 -0.60
C PRO A 130 -39.46 -13.27 0.35
N GLU A 131 -39.45 -14.40 1.07
CA GLU A 131 -40.35 -14.64 2.18
C GLU A 131 -39.51 -14.32 3.42
N TRP A 132 -39.55 -13.12 4.00
CA TRP A 132 -40.64 -12.60 4.83
C TRP A 132 -40.79 -11.07 4.65
N VAL A 133 -41.93 -10.53 5.07
CA VAL A 133 -42.31 -9.12 4.87
C VAL A 133 -41.36 -8.16 5.61
N GLY A 134 -40.26 -7.76 4.95
CA GLY A 134 -39.24 -6.84 5.40
C GLY A 134 -38.31 -6.51 4.21
N SER A 135 -37.69 -5.34 4.21
CA SER A 135 -36.60 -5.04 3.26
C SER A 135 -35.31 -5.31 4.00
N ASP A 136 -34.48 -6.24 3.54
CA ASP A 136 -33.21 -6.51 4.23
C ASP A 136 -32.27 -5.32 4.08
N GLU A 137 -31.79 -4.80 5.22
CA GLU A 137 -30.80 -3.74 5.26
C GLU A 137 -29.40 -4.33 5.38
N VAL A 138 -28.65 -4.32 4.28
CA VAL A 138 -27.25 -4.71 4.23
C VAL A 138 -26.39 -3.63 4.86
N VAL A 139 -25.58 -4.02 5.83
CA VAL A 139 -24.54 -3.20 6.44
C VAL A 139 -23.18 -3.81 6.15
N THR A 140 -22.17 -2.96 5.97
CA THR A 140 -20.80 -3.39 5.77
C THR A 140 -19.89 -2.91 6.89
N THR A 141 -19.11 -3.83 7.43
CA THR A 141 -18.02 -3.56 8.36
C THR A 141 -16.68 -3.76 7.66
N TRP A 142 -15.78 -2.79 7.82
CA TRP A 142 -14.38 -2.90 7.42
C TRP A 142 -13.47 -2.86 8.63
N VAL A 143 -12.53 -3.80 8.69
CA VAL A 143 -11.36 -3.71 9.55
C VAL A 143 -10.15 -3.50 8.66
N ILE A 144 -9.49 -2.36 8.83
CA ILE A 144 -8.40 -1.91 7.98
C ILE A 144 -7.10 -1.98 8.78
N ALA A 145 -6.10 -2.63 8.22
CA ALA A 145 -4.72 -2.58 8.70
C ALA A 145 -3.83 -1.91 7.66
N ARG A 146 -3.09 -0.88 8.07
CA ARG A 146 -2.11 -0.17 7.24
C ARG A 146 -0.82 -0.02 8.02
N ASP A 147 0.21 -0.75 7.61
CA ASP A 147 1.49 -0.79 8.32
C ASP A 147 1.27 -1.01 9.84
N THR A 148 1.58 -0.02 10.68
CA THR A 148 1.43 -0.15 12.15
C THR A 148 0.09 0.34 12.69
N GLU A 149 -0.81 0.79 11.81
CA GLU A 149 -2.12 1.33 12.17
C GLU A 149 -3.23 0.34 11.87
N VAL A 150 -4.22 0.27 12.77
CA VAL A 150 -5.43 -0.52 12.55
C VAL A 150 -6.64 0.24 13.05
N TRP A 151 -7.73 0.19 12.30
CA TRP A 151 -9.02 0.74 12.71
C TRP A 151 -10.17 -0.06 12.09
N ALA A 152 -11.37 0.16 12.60
CA ALA A 152 -12.59 -0.38 12.03
C ALA A 152 -13.53 0.75 11.61
N LYS A 153 -14.36 0.49 10.61
CA LYS A 153 -15.38 1.40 10.12
C LYS A 153 -16.62 0.60 9.71
N ASN A 154 -17.79 1.08 10.11
CA ASN A 154 -19.07 0.59 9.63
C ASN A 154 -19.67 1.58 8.65
N THR A 155 -20.44 1.08 7.70
CA THR A 155 -21.30 1.90 6.84
C THR A 155 -22.66 2.14 7.50
N GLY A 156 -23.47 3.03 6.93
CA GLY A 156 -24.91 2.97 7.20
C GLY A 156 -25.55 1.76 6.52
N GLU A 157 -26.87 1.71 6.59
CA GLU A 157 -27.73 0.72 5.93
C GLU A 157 -27.90 1.01 4.44
N TYR A 158 -27.99 -0.08 3.67
CA TYR A 158 -28.27 -0.16 2.24
C TYR A 158 -29.29 -1.28 2.02
N GLY A 159 -30.44 -1.00 1.43
CA GLY A 159 -31.52 -1.97 1.31
C GLY A 159 -32.47 -1.62 0.17
N ASN A 160 -33.60 -2.34 0.10
CA ASN A 160 -34.51 -2.39 -1.05
C ASN A 160 -33.79 -2.87 -2.30
N PHE A 161 -33.07 -3.99 -2.19
CA PHE A 161 -32.39 -4.63 -3.30
C PHE A 161 -33.28 -5.71 -3.91
N ASP A 162 -33.63 -5.58 -5.18
CA ASP A 162 -34.09 -6.72 -5.98
C ASP A 162 -32.88 -7.44 -6.64
N ASP A 163 -33.11 -8.63 -7.19
CA ASP A 163 -32.13 -9.36 -8.00
C ASP A 163 -31.48 -8.49 -9.09
N GLY A 164 -30.17 -8.30 -8.96
CA GLY A 164 -29.37 -7.54 -9.90
C GLY A 164 -29.27 -6.04 -9.61
N ASP A 165 -30.01 -5.53 -8.62
CA ASP A 165 -29.99 -4.13 -8.22
C ASP A 165 -28.63 -3.69 -7.67
N GLU A 166 -28.35 -2.41 -7.85
CA GLU A 166 -27.09 -1.80 -7.47
C GLU A 166 -27.32 -0.47 -6.76
N GLN A 167 -26.70 -0.33 -5.59
CA GLN A 167 -26.71 0.91 -4.83
C GLN A 167 -25.28 1.40 -4.63
N SER A 168 -25.04 2.68 -4.93
CA SER A 168 -23.77 3.32 -4.63
C SER A 168 -23.65 3.59 -3.13
N TYR A 169 -22.47 3.36 -2.55
CA TYR A 169 -22.20 3.79 -1.18
C TYR A 169 -22.37 5.31 -1.05
N LYS A 170 -22.96 5.77 0.05
CA LYS A 170 -23.05 7.18 0.44
C LYS A 170 -21.63 7.75 0.56
N THR A 171 -21.43 9.02 0.23
CA THR A 171 -20.08 9.64 0.21
C THR A 171 -19.31 9.49 1.53
N GLY A 172 -20.00 9.58 2.67
CA GLY A 172 -19.40 9.39 4.00
C GLY A 172 -18.96 7.95 4.27
N ASP A 173 -19.56 6.99 3.58
CA ASP A 173 -19.29 5.56 3.78
C ASP A 173 -18.16 5.09 2.87
N ARG A 174 -18.06 5.56 1.62
CA ARG A 174 -17.12 5.04 0.59
C ARG A 174 -15.69 4.81 1.05
N THR A 175 -15.08 5.79 1.73
CA THR A 175 -13.64 5.77 2.01
C THR A 175 -13.33 4.99 3.28
N VAL A 176 -12.49 3.96 3.17
CA VAL A 176 -12.16 3.08 4.32
C VAL A 176 -11.28 3.77 5.35
N PHE A 177 -10.49 4.77 4.94
CA PHE A 177 -9.64 5.55 5.83
C PHE A 177 -10.49 6.37 6.80
N LEU A 178 -9.95 6.61 8.00
CA LEU A 178 -10.64 7.35 9.06
C LEU A 178 -11.22 8.66 8.51
N PRO A 179 -12.46 9.03 8.90
CA PRO A 179 -13.07 10.30 8.49
C PRO A 179 -12.12 11.48 8.78
N GLY A 180 -11.81 12.26 7.74
CA GLY A 180 -10.90 13.41 7.83
C GLY A 180 -9.40 13.09 7.76
N ALA A 181 -8.98 11.83 7.81
CA ALA A 181 -7.56 11.46 7.70
C ALA A 181 -7.02 11.52 6.25
N GLY A 182 -7.91 11.41 5.26
CA GLY A 182 -7.54 11.42 3.84
C GLY A 182 -6.68 10.21 3.42
N PRO A 183 -6.01 10.27 2.26
CA PRO A 183 -5.14 9.21 1.77
C PRO A 183 -3.96 8.92 2.72
N GLY A 184 -3.62 7.65 2.92
CA GLY A 184 -2.55 7.23 3.84
C GLY A 184 -1.30 6.72 3.13
N GLU A 185 -0.12 6.96 3.70
CA GLU A 185 1.13 6.32 3.24
C GLU A 185 1.05 4.80 3.47
N VAL A 186 1.50 4.02 2.48
CA VAL A 186 1.67 2.57 2.62
C VAL A 186 3.14 2.24 2.41
N ARG A 187 3.81 1.79 3.48
CA ARG A 187 5.25 1.46 3.48
C ARG A 187 5.50 0.00 3.20
N GLN A 188 4.66 -0.87 3.76
CA GLN A 188 4.81 -2.32 3.66
C GLN A 188 3.52 -2.97 3.15
N VAL A 189 2.38 -2.71 3.80
CA VAL A 189 1.13 -3.41 3.49
C VAL A 189 -0.10 -2.61 3.87
N LEU A 190 -1.14 -2.81 3.05
CA LEU A 190 -2.51 -2.40 3.30
C LEU A 190 -3.42 -3.62 3.16
N ALA A 191 -4.23 -3.89 4.18
CA ALA A 191 -5.21 -4.96 4.18
C ALA A 191 -6.56 -4.45 4.67
N VAL A 192 -7.63 -4.99 4.10
CA VAL A 192 -9.01 -4.68 4.48
C VAL A 192 -9.79 -5.97 4.59
N SER A 193 -10.28 -6.29 5.78
CA SER A 193 -11.27 -7.33 5.98
C SER A 193 -12.66 -6.71 5.91
N THR A 194 -13.50 -7.23 5.02
CA THR A 194 -14.83 -6.72 4.71
C THR A 194 -15.86 -7.78 5.04
N SER A 195 -16.82 -7.44 5.89
CA SER A 195 -17.93 -8.33 6.23
C SER A 195 -19.25 -7.66 5.94
N LEU A 196 -20.16 -8.43 5.38
CA LEU A 196 -21.54 -8.04 5.12
C LEU A 196 -22.43 -8.82 6.09
N TYR A 197 -23.51 -8.16 6.49
CA TYR A 197 -24.57 -8.77 7.28
C TYR A 197 -25.87 -8.06 6.96
N GLU A 198 -26.96 -8.82 7.04
CA GLU A 198 -28.32 -8.32 7.05
C GLU A 198 -28.69 -7.99 8.49
N TRP A 199 -29.38 -6.87 8.66
CA TRP A 199 -29.70 -6.35 9.96
C TRP A 199 -31.22 -6.36 10.18
N ASP A 200 -31.70 -7.44 10.77
CA ASP A 200 -33.10 -7.57 11.18
C ASP A 200 -33.41 -6.65 12.37
N ALA A 201 -33.98 -5.48 12.08
CA ALA A 201 -34.65 -4.59 13.03
C ALA A 201 -34.02 -4.53 14.45
N GLY A 202 -32.86 -3.89 14.57
CA GLY A 202 -32.19 -3.62 15.84
C GLY A 202 -31.51 -2.24 15.85
N ASP A 203 -31.34 -1.62 17.02
CA ASP A 203 -30.85 -0.24 17.13
C ASP A 203 -29.39 -0.08 16.64
N VAL A 204 -29.20 0.46 15.43
CA VAL A 204 -27.90 0.83 14.83
C VAL A 204 -27.09 1.80 15.72
N SER A 205 -27.68 2.38 16.77
CA SER A 205 -26.93 3.17 17.75
C SER A 205 -25.91 2.36 18.56
N ALA A 206 -26.02 1.03 18.63
CA ALA A 206 -25.03 0.16 19.29
C ALA A 206 -23.67 0.11 18.55
N ALA A 207 -23.67 0.35 17.23
CA ALA A 207 -22.49 0.26 16.37
C ALA A 207 -21.47 1.40 16.56
N ASN A 208 -21.81 2.44 17.33
CA ASN A 208 -20.92 3.59 17.60
C ASN A 208 -19.95 3.38 18.77
N THR A 209 -20.01 2.23 19.45
CA THR A 209 -19.20 1.98 20.65
C THR A 209 -17.92 1.15 20.32
N VAL A 210 -17.49 1.12 19.06
CA VAL A 210 -16.34 0.33 18.53
C VAL A 210 -14.95 0.76 19.05
N VAL A 211 -14.86 1.85 19.83
CA VAL A 211 -13.58 2.47 20.23
C VAL A 211 -12.72 1.57 21.14
N GLY A 212 -13.33 0.75 22.00
CA GLY A 212 -12.59 -0.16 22.91
C GLY A 212 -11.95 -1.37 22.21
N PHE A 213 -12.55 -1.83 21.11
CA PHE A 213 -12.10 -3.01 20.35
C PHE A 213 -10.80 -2.73 19.55
N VAL A 214 -10.59 -1.47 19.16
CA VAL A 214 -9.45 -1.05 18.32
C VAL A 214 -8.09 -1.23 19.04
N GLY A 215 -8.06 -1.17 20.38
CA GLY A 215 -6.83 -1.36 21.17
C GLY A 215 -6.29 -2.80 21.14
N ASP A 216 -7.15 -3.79 21.39
CA ASP A 216 -6.79 -5.21 21.34
C ASP A 216 -6.50 -5.69 19.90
N LEU A 217 -7.22 -5.09 18.95
CA LEU A 217 -7.06 -5.24 17.51
C LEU A 217 -5.65 -4.79 17.04
N ALA A 218 -5.19 -3.62 17.48
CA ALA A 218 -3.86 -3.12 17.15
C ALA A 218 -2.74 -4.03 17.70
N ALA A 219 -2.85 -4.53 18.94
CA ALA A 219 -1.81 -5.34 19.57
C ALA A 219 -1.59 -6.72 18.89
N GLN A 220 -2.66 -7.40 18.49
CA GLN A 220 -2.55 -8.70 17.80
C GLN A 220 -1.97 -8.55 16.40
N ILE A 221 -2.33 -7.45 15.72
CA ILE A 221 -1.86 -7.18 14.38
C ILE A 221 -0.40 -6.71 14.39
N LEU A 222 0.00 -5.82 15.32
CA LEU A 222 1.41 -5.42 15.49
C LEU A 222 2.34 -6.62 15.70
N ASN A 223 1.89 -7.67 16.39
CA ASN A 223 2.63 -8.94 16.52
C ASN A 223 2.72 -9.74 15.20
N ALA A 224 1.70 -9.68 14.35
CA ALA A 224 1.71 -10.32 13.03
C ALA A 224 2.60 -9.54 12.04
N PHE A 225 2.64 -8.22 12.14
CA PHE A 225 3.50 -7.34 11.34
C PHE A 225 5.00 -7.58 11.58
N GLY A 226 5.39 -8.01 12.79
CA GLY A 226 6.75 -8.48 13.06
C GLY A 226 7.20 -9.67 12.20
N LYS A 227 6.28 -10.31 11.44
CA LYS A 227 6.55 -11.43 10.53
C LYS A 227 6.35 -11.10 9.05
N VAL A 228 6.02 -9.86 8.69
CA VAL A 228 5.93 -9.27 7.32
C VAL A 228 5.07 -10.03 6.27
N GLU A 229 4.52 -11.20 6.58
CA GLU A 229 3.69 -11.95 5.64
C GLU A 229 2.27 -11.37 5.59
N LEU A 230 1.88 -10.83 4.42
CA LEU A 230 0.53 -10.35 4.13
C LEU A 230 -0.56 -11.34 4.57
N ALA A 231 -0.32 -12.64 4.34
CA ALA A 231 -1.21 -13.71 4.75
C ALA A 231 -1.42 -13.77 6.28
N ALA A 232 -0.39 -13.47 7.08
CA ALA A 232 -0.50 -13.43 8.53
C ALA A 232 -1.35 -12.25 9.00
N VAL A 233 -1.19 -11.07 8.38
CA VAL A 233 -2.02 -9.89 8.66
C VAL A 233 -3.49 -10.17 8.32
N VAL A 234 -3.75 -10.69 7.11
CA VAL A 234 -5.11 -11.06 6.67
C VAL A 234 -5.73 -12.10 7.61
N LYS A 235 -4.97 -13.13 7.99
CA LYS A 235 -5.44 -14.17 8.92
C LYS A 235 -5.77 -13.61 10.31
N ALA A 236 -5.03 -12.61 10.77
CA ALA A 236 -5.30 -11.96 12.05
C ALA A 236 -6.60 -11.13 12.02
N LEU A 237 -6.96 -10.56 10.86
CA LEU A 237 -8.16 -9.72 10.73
C LEU A 237 -9.48 -10.52 10.83
N THR A 238 -9.55 -11.74 10.26
CA THR A 238 -10.79 -12.54 10.23
C THR A 238 -11.45 -12.77 11.60
N PRO A 239 -10.77 -13.29 12.64
CA PRO A 239 -11.40 -13.50 13.95
C PRO A 239 -11.80 -12.18 14.63
N LEU A 240 -11.21 -11.06 14.21
CA LEU A 240 -11.52 -9.75 14.76
C LEU A 240 -12.85 -9.22 14.23
N VAL A 241 -13.14 -9.44 12.95
CA VAL A 241 -14.47 -9.07 12.43
C VAL A 241 -15.58 -9.89 13.08
N GLN A 242 -15.36 -11.19 13.28
CA GLN A 242 -16.33 -12.06 13.98
C GLN A 242 -16.62 -11.57 15.40
N LYS A 243 -15.58 -11.14 16.14
CA LYS A 243 -15.76 -10.55 17.47
C LYS A 243 -16.55 -9.24 17.41
N LEU A 244 -16.24 -8.37 16.45
CA LEU A 244 -16.96 -7.11 16.28
C LEU A 244 -18.45 -7.37 15.99
N ILE A 245 -18.78 -8.30 15.08
CA ILE A 245 -20.17 -8.70 14.78
C ILE A 245 -20.89 -9.22 16.03
N SER A 246 -20.27 -10.16 16.78
CA SER A 246 -20.86 -10.68 18.02
C SER A 246 -21.10 -9.62 19.10
N TRP A 247 -20.37 -8.51 19.03
CA TRP A 247 -20.43 -7.42 19.99
C TRP A 247 -21.42 -6.33 19.61
N LEU A 248 -21.71 -6.16 18.32
CA LEU A 248 -22.68 -5.17 17.82
C LEU A 248 -24.09 -5.40 18.39
N GLY A 249 -24.41 -6.63 18.83
CA GLY A 249 -25.65 -6.95 19.53
C GLY A 249 -26.88 -6.93 18.62
N GLY A 250 -27.62 -8.03 18.59
CA GLY A 250 -28.67 -8.31 17.60
C GLY A 250 -28.52 -9.76 17.15
N ASP A 251 -29.42 -10.24 16.29
CA ASP A 251 -29.25 -11.50 15.56
C ASP A 251 -28.95 -11.18 14.09
N PRO A 252 -27.83 -10.46 13.76
CA PRO A 252 -27.54 -10.11 12.39
C PRO A 252 -27.16 -11.34 11.59
N ASP A 253 -27.77 -11.53 10.44
CA ASP A 253 -27.49 -12.67 9.57
C ASP A 253 -26.20 -12.43 8.78
N PRO A 254 -25.14 -13.24 9.01
CA PRO A 254 -23.85 -12.97 8.43
C PRO A 254 -23.80 -13.43 6.97
N LEU A 255 -23.80 -12.47 6.05
CA LEU A 255 -23.61 -12.69 4.60
C LEU A 255 -22.17 -13.05 4.22
N GLY A 256 -21.26 -13.07 5.19
CA GLY A 256 -19.90 -13.58 5.05
C GLY A 256 -18.82 -12.50 5.11
N THR A 257 -17.57 -12.96 5.01
CA THR A 257 -16.37 -12.12 5.13
C THR A 257 -15.44 -12.36 3.94
N ARG A 258 -14.86 -11.28 3.41
CA ARG A 258 -13.85 -11.29 2.36
C ARG A 258 -12.70 -10.39 2.74
N ASN A 259 -11.50 -10.82 2.39
CA ASN A 259 -10.28 -10.10 2.71
C ASN A 259 -9.61 -9.60 1.45
N LEU A 260 -9.14 -8.36 1.53
CA LEU A 260 -8.28 -7.73 0.55
C LEU A 260 -6.93 -7.44 1.19
N GLY A 261 -5.86 -7.53 0.40
CA GLY A 261 -4.51 -7.34 0.90
C GLY A 261 -3.55 -7.04 -0.22
N TRP A 262 -2.69 -6.05 -0.01
CA TRP A 262 -1.65 -5.66 -0.95
C TRP A 262 -0.40 -5.22 -0.20
N SER A 263 0.74 -5.70 -0.66
CA SER A 263 2.04 -5.09 -0.35
C SER A 263 2.19 -3.73 -1.03
N ALA A 264 3.12 -2.90 -0.53
CA ALA A 264 3.45 -1.63 -1.14
C ALA A 264 3.92 -1.79 -2.61
N LEU A 265 4.62 -2.89 -2.93
CA LEU A 265 5.03 -3.19 -4.31
C LEU A 265 3.85 -3.52 -5.21
N GLU A 266 2.91 -4.35 -4.76
CA GLU A 266 1.70 -4.69 -5.53
C GLU A 266 0.85 -3.45 -5.78
N LEU A 267 0.67 -2.59 -4.77
CA LEU A 267 -0.03 -1.31 -4.95
C LEU A 267 0.67 -0.42 -5.97
N LEU A 268 2.00 -0.32 -5.92
CA LEU A 268 2.78 0.46 -6.89
C LEU A 268 2.60 -0.08 -8.31
N GLN A 269 2.73 -1.40 -8.51
CA GLN A 269 2.58 -2.04 -9.81
C GLN A 269 1.16 -1.90 -10.37
N ALA A 270 0.14 -2.18 -9.57
CA ALA A 270 -1.26 -2.10 -9.99
C ALA A 270 -1.69 -0.66 -10.31
N THR A 271 -1.09 0.34 -9.65
CA THR A 271 -1.34 1.77 -9.92
C THR A 271 -0.33 2.42 -10.87
N ASN A 272 0.61 1.66 -11.45
CA ASN A 272 1.53 2.16 -12.47
C ASN A 272 0.87 2.26 -13.84
N ASN A 273 -0.20 3.04 -13.92
CA ASN A 273 -0.97 3.28 -15.13
C ASN A 273 -1.36 4.76 -15.21
N ALA A 274 -1.83 5.20 -16.38
CA ALA A 274 -2.17 6.60 -16.63
C ALA A 274 -3.24 7.16 -15.67
N GLN A 275 -4.14 6.31 -15.18
CA GLN A 275 -5.22 6.69 -14.27
C GLN A 275 -4.83 6.61 -12.79
N ARG A 276 -3.65 6.06 -12.48
CA ARG A 276 -3.09 5.86 -11.13
C ARG A 276 -4.03 5.11 -10.19
N ARG A 277 -4.82 4.19 -10.73
CA ARG A 277 -5.86 3.48 -9.98
C ARG A 277 -6.13 2.10 -10.54
N PHE A 278 -6.80 1.27 -9.75
CA PHE A 278 -7.38 0.03 -10.23
C PHE A 278 -8.67 -0.28 -9.45
N THR A 279 -9.50 -1.16 -10.00
CA THR A 279 -10.77 -1.58 -9.42
C THR A 279 -10.83 -3.09 -9.25
N GLY A 280 -11.61 -3.56 -8.29
CA GLY A 280 -11.90 -4.98 -8.14
C GLY A 280 -13.28 -5.22 -7.55
N LYS A 281 -13.60 -6.50 -7.36
CA LYS A 281 -14.86 -6.95 -6.77
C LYS A 281 -14.58 -7.92 -5.63
N LEU A 282 -15.45 -7.87 -4.63
CA LEU A 282 -15.60 -8.87 -3.59
C LEU A 282 -16.92 -9.58 -3.80
N GLU A 283 -16.89 -10.90 -3.92
CA GLU A 283 -18.08 -11.72 -4.14
C GLU A 283 -18.45 -12.46 -2.85
N PHE A 284 -19.59 -12.11 -2.29
CA PHE A 284 -20.22 -12.77 -1.15
C PHE A 284 -21.27 -13.72 -1.73
N ARG A 285 -20.87 -14.98 -1.91
CA ARG A 285 -21.71 -16.03 -2.46
C ARG A 285 -22.24 -16.85 -1.29
N ASN A 286 -23.55 -16.86 -1.16
CA ASN A 286 -24.27 -17.60 -0.13
C ASN A 286 -25.22 -18.61 -0.81
N ASN A 287 -25.93 -19.40 -0.01
CA ASN A 287 -26.88 -20.39 -0.51
C ASN A 287 -28.25 -19.75 -0.77
N ASP A 288 -29.17 -20.54 -1.34
CA ASP A 288 -30.54 -20.12 -1.67
C ASP A 288 -31.38 -19.61 -0.48
N ASP A 289 -30.85 -19.60 0.75
CA ASP A 289 -31.52 -19.10 1.96
C ASP A 289 -30.93 -17.77 2.46
N THR A 290 -29.83 -17.27 1.87
CA THR A 290 -29.19 -15.99 2.26
C THR A 290 -28.65 -15.29 1.02
N GLY A 291 -29.00 -14.03 0.80
CA GLY A 291 -28.67 -13.30 -0.41
C GLY A 291 -27.17 -13.29 -0.76
N SER A 292 -26.88 -13.26 -2.06
CA SER A 292 -25.55 -13.14 -2.64
C SER A 292 -25.28 -11.74 -3.14
N TYR A 293 -24.13 -11.18 -2.76
CA TYR A 293 -23.79 -9.78 -3.02
C TYR A 293 -22.41 -9.59 -3.66
N GLU A 294 -22.29 -8.54 -4.46
CA GLU A 294 -21.05 -8.06 -5.05
C GLU A 294 -20.72 -6.66 -4.54
N VAL A 295 -19.53 -6.50 -3.98
CA VAL A 295 -19.01 -5.19 -3.56
C VAL A 295 -17.89 -4.76 -4.48
N THR A 296 -18.06 -3.60 -5.13
CA THR A 296 -17.02 -3.02 -6.00
C THR A 296 -16.14 -2.05 -5.21
N TYR A 297 -14.82 -2.18 -5.36
CA TYR A 297 -13.85 -1.26 -4.76
C TYR A 297 -12.92 -0.64 -5.79
N GLU A 298 -12.30 0.46 -5.41
CA GLU A 298 -11.29 1.20 -6.17
C GLU A 298 -10.14 1.56 -5.23
N ILE A 299 -8.90 1.44 -5.73
CA ILE A 299 -7.72 1.99 -5.08
C ILE A 299 -7.11 3.06 -5.97
N ILE A 300 -6.81 4.20 -5.38
CA ILE A 300 -6.24 5.37 -6.06
C ILE A 300 -4.90 5.70 -5.40
N ARG A 301 -3.86 5.87 -6.22
CA ARG A 301 -2.59 6.49 -5.80
C ARG A 301 -2.68 8.01 -6.03
N VAL A 302 -2.41 8.78 -4.99
CA VAL A 302 -2.70 10.23 -4.96
C VAL A 302 -1.49 11.09 -5.40
N GLU A 303 -0.31 10.49 -5.62
CA GLU A 303 0.96 11.18 -5.94
C GLU A 303 1.63 10.69 -7.25
#